data_AF-A0A832N9X1-F1
#
_entry.id   AF-A0A832N9X1-F1
#
_cell.length_a   1.000
_cell.length_b   1.000
_cell.length_c   1.000
_cell.angle_alpha   90.00
_cell.angle_beta   90.00
_cell.angle_gamma   90.00
#
_symmetry.space_group_name_H-M   'P 1'
#
loop_
_entity.id
_entity.type
_entity.pdbx_description
1 polymer ?
#
loop_
_entity_poly.entity_id
_entity_poly.type
_entity_poly.pdbx_seq_one_letter_code
_entity_poly.pdbx_strand_id
1 'polypeptide(L)'
;MGLPEGPEGLRLRAEEQALLQEELQRLQAQASQAAAMELAPLVEAVGRGEVSGDLLPSLQYLLWHLLESGLARALHRAEGERILMGLFRRTEVGQNIAQELESLNKALGAMRGQTVQAIQASMRLPGTYLIHIETEEMDLTLVVSREGVRLESVGV
;
A
#
# COMPACT_ATOMS: atom_id res chain seq x y z
N MET A 1 -29.84 -21.15 -3.78
CA MET A 1 -29.37 -19.99 -4.56
C MET A 1 -28.73 -19.04 -3.56
N GLY A 2 -27.46 -19.26 -3.24
CA GLY A 2 -26.73 -18.42 -2.28
C GLY A 2 -26.49 -17.06 -2.92
N LEU A 3 -26.88 -16.00 -2.22
CA LEU A 3 -26.49 -14.63 -2.59
C LEU A 3 -24.95 -14.59 -2.66
N PRO A 4 -24.36 -13.88 -3.63
CA PRO A 4 -22.91 -13.70 -3.64
C PRO A 4 -22.51 -13.08 -2.30
N GLU A 5 -21.58 -13.72 -1.59
CA GLU A 5 -20.96 -13.14 -0.40
C GLU A 5 -20.38 -11.80 -0.84
N GLY A 6 -20.91 -10.70 -0.27
CA GLY A 6 -20.37 -9.37 -0.52
C GLY A 6 -18.88 -9.35 -0.15
N PRO A 7 -18.08 -8.45 -0.75
CA PRO A 7 -16.65 -8.39 -0.49
C PRO A 7 -16.37 -8.39 1.02
N GLU A 8 -15.51 -9.31 1.48
CA GLU A 8 -15.20 -9.54 2.90
C GLU A 8 -14.82 -8.20 3.57
N GLY A 9 -15.58 -7.80 4.60
CA GLY A 9 -15.32 -6.58 5.34
C GLY A 9 -14.07 -6.67 6.23
N LEU A 10 -13.52 -5.51 6.61
CA LEU A 10 -12.35 -5.41 7.47
C LEU A 10 -12.76 -4.92 8.87
N ARG A 11 -12.47 -5.74 9.89
CA ARG A 11 -12.67 -5.36 11.29
C ARG A 11 -11.46 -4.60 11.84
N LEU A 12 -11.70 -3.44 12.42
CA LEU A 12 -10.67 -2.58 13.01
C LEU A 12 -10.39 -2.97 14.47
N ARG A 13 -9.12 -2.91 14.86
CA ARG A 13 -8.69 -2.96 16.26
C ARG A 13 -8.97 -1.61 16.92
N ALA A 14 -9.08 -1.58 18.25
CA ALA A 14 -9.38 -0.33 18.97
C ALA A 14 -8.39 0.80 18.67
N GLU A 15 -7.10 0.50 18.58
CA GLU A 15 -6.05 1.48 18.25
C GLU A 15 -6.14 1.96 16.80
N GLU A 16 -6.41 1.05 15.85
CA GLU A 16 -6.61 1.38 14.43
C GLU A 16 -7.83 2.28 14.25
N GLN A 17 -8.92 1.93 14.93
CA GLN A 17 -10.17 2.67 14.93
C GLN A 17 -9.98 4.09 15.47
N ALA A 18 -9.33 4.24 16.63
CA ALA A 18 -9.11 5.54 17.26
C ALA A 18 -8.32 6.49 16.34
N LEU A 19 -7.23 6.00 15.74
CA LEU A 19 -6.41 6.80 14.81
C LEU A 19 -7.19 7.23 13.57
N LEU A 20 -7.95 6.30 12.97
CA LEU A 20 -8.78 6.62 11.80
C LEU A 20 -9.92 7.60 12.13
N GLN A 21 -10.52 7.50 13.32
CA GLN A 21 -11.56 8.44 13.75
C GLN A 21 -11.00 9.86 13.88
N GLU A 22 -9.84 10.03 14.53
CA GLU A 22 -9.20 11.34 14.64
C GLU A 22 -8.94 11.95 13.26
N GLU A 23 -8.45 11.15 12.33
CA GLU A 23 -8.11 11.65 11.00
C GLU A 23 -9.35 11.96 10.14
N LEU A 24 -10.36 11.10 10.18
CA LEU A 24 -11.62 11.36 9.48
C LEU A 24 -12.35 12.58 10.04
N GLN A 25 -12.31 12.81 11.36
CA GLN A 25 -12.84 14.04 11.97
C GLN A 25 -12.08 15.28 11.48
N ARG A 26 -10.74 15.19 11.41
CA ARG A 26 -9.89 16.28 10.89
C ARG A 26 -10.21 16.60 9.42
N LEU A 27 -10.40 15.57 8.59
CA LEU A 27 -10.78 15.72 7.19
C LEU A 27 -12.18 16.32 7.05
N GLN A 28 -13.16 15.82 7.80
CA GLN A 28 -14.52 16.37 7.79
C GLN A 28 -14.57 17.84 8.21
N ALA A 29 -13.77 18.25 9.20
CA ALA A 29 -13.73 19.64 9.67
C ALA A 29 -13.20 20.63 8.62
N GLN A 30 -12.40 20.14 7.66
CA GLN A 30 -11.80 20.94 6.57
C GLN A 30 -12.52 20.75 5.23
N ALA A 31 -13.42 19.77 5.14
CA ALA A 31 -14.10 19.41 3.91
C ALA A 31 -15.19 20.42 3.54
N SER A 32 -15.43 20.58 2.24
CA SER A 32 -16.67 21.20 1.76
C SER A 32 -17.87 20.33 2.13
N GLN A 33 -19.08 20.89 2.11
CA GLN A 33 -20.30 20.13 2.44
C GLN A 33 -20.47 18.88 1.55
N ALA A 34 -20.16 19.01 0.25
CA ALA A 34 -20.22 17.88 -0.68
C ALA A 34 -19.21 16.78 -0.32
N ALA A 35 -17.95 17.15 -0.06
CA ALA A 35 -16.92 16.18 0.34
C ALA A 35 -17.20 15.54 1.70
N ALA A 36 -17.77 16.29 2.65
CA ALA A 36 -18.19 15.75 3.94
C ALA A 36 -19.30 14.68 3.79
N MET A 37 -20.24 14.87 2.86
CA MET A 37 -21.26 13.88 2.53
C MET A 37 -20.66 12.61 1.91
N GLU A 38 -19.66 12.75 1.04
CA GLU A 38 -18.95 11.60 0.45
C GLU A 38 -18.16 10.79 1.49
N LEU A 39 -17.59 11.47 2.51
CA LEU A 39 -16.85 10.81 3.59
C LEU A 39 -17.74 10.16 4.65
N ALA A 40 -19.00 10.60 4.77
CA ALA A 40 -19.90 10.18 5.85
C ALA A 40 -20.04 8.65 6.00
N PRO A 41 -20.19 7.84 4.93
CA PRO A 41 -20.28 6.39 5.05
C PRO A 41 -19.02 5.76 5.66
N LEU A 42 -17.84 6.25 5.29
CA LEU A 42 -16.57 5.76 5.82
C LEU A 42 -16.40 6.14 7.31
N VAL A 43 -16.78 7.37 7.68
CA VAL A 43 -16.77 7.83 9.08
C VAL A 43 -17.66 6.97 9.96
N GLU A 44 -18.86 6.64 9.47
CA GLU A 44 -19.80 5.79 10.19
C GLU A 44 -19.27 4.35 10.36
N ALA A 45 -18.69 3.78 9.30
CA ALA A 45 -18.13 2.44 9.31
C ALA A 45 -16.93 2.33 10.27
N VAL A 46 -15.99 3.29 10.22
CA VAL A 46 -14.90 3.40 11.18
C VAL A 46 -15.44 3.65 12.61
N GLY A 47 -16.52 4.43 12.74
CA GLY A 47 -17.26 4.62 14.00
C GLY A 47 -17.67 3.31 14.66
N ARG A 48 -18.10 2.33 13.87
CA ARG A 48 -18.48 0.97 14.33
C ARG A 48 -17.31 0.01 14.50
N GLY A 49 -16.12 0.35 14.00
CA GLY A 49 -14.97 -0.54 14.00
C GLY A 49 -15.04 -1.64 12.94
N GLU A 50 -15.90 -1.48 11.93
CA GLU A 50 -16.09 -2.46 10.84
C GLU A 50 -16.34 -1.74 9.53
N VAL A 51 -15.49 -2.02 8.54
CA VAL A 51 -15.55 -1.40 7.21
C VAL A 51 -15.99 -2.45 6.21
N SER A 52 -17.17 -2.26 5.61
CA SER A 52 -17.70 -3.16 4.59
C SER A 52 -16.83 -3.13 3.33
N GLY A 53 -16.86 -4.22 2.54
CA GLY A 53 -16.04 -4.35 1.34
C GLY A 53 -16.20 -3.19 0.35
N ASP A 54 -17.41 -2.64 0.21
CA ASP A 54 -17.69 -1.49 -0.67
C ASP A 54 -16.93 -0.21 -0.27
N LEU A 55 -16.54 -0.08 1.01
CA LEU A 55 -15.83 1.07 1.56
C LEU A 55 -14.32 0.82 1.72
N LEU A 56 -13.86 -0.42 1.48
CA LEU A 56 -12.43 -0.75 1.55
C LEU A 56 -11.57 0.04 0.56
N PRO A 57 -11.99 0.30 -0.70
CA PRO A 57 -11.22 1.14 -1.60
C PRO A 57 -10.98 2.56 -1.04
N SER A 58 -12.01 3.15 -0.42
CA SER A 58 -11.92 4.47 0.20
C SER A 58 -11.00 4.47 1.43
N LEU A 59 -11.11 3.45 2.29
CA LEU A 59 -10.21 3.27 3.43
C LEU A 59 -8.76 3.10 2.96
N GLN A 60 -8.54 2.27 1.94
CA GLN A 60 -7.23 1.99 1.39
C GLN A 60 -6.59 3.26 0.80
N TYR A 61 -7.35 4.05 0.05
CA TYR A 61 -6.90 5.33 -0.49
C TYR A 61 -6.47 6.29 0.62
N LEU A 62 -7.29 6.41 1.68
CA LEU A 62 -6.95 7.22 2.85
C LEU A 62 -5.64 6.76 3.50
N LEU A 63 -5.52 5.45 3.79
CA LEU A 63 -4.33 4.88 4.41
C LEU A 63 -3.07 5.09 3.56
N TRP A 64 -3.18 4.85 2.25
CA TRP A 64 -2.10 5.11 1.31
C TRP A 64 -1.61 6.55 1.42
N HIS A 65 -2.53 7.52 1.35
CA HIS A 65 -2.17 8.93 1.42
C HIS A 65 -1.55 9.35 2.75
N LEU A 66 -2.07 8.86 3.88
CA LEU A 66 -1.52 9.17 5.20
C LEU A 66 -0.09 8.66 5.36
N LEU A 67 0.18 7.46 4.85
CA LEU A 67 1.49 6.84 4.92
C LEU A 67 2.47 7.47 3.93
N GLU A 68 2.07 7.66 2.67
CA GLU A 68 2.92 8.21 1.61
C GLU A 68 3.35 9.65 1.90
N SER A 69 2.43 10.48 2.40
CA SER A 69 2.72 11.88 2.73
C SER A 69 3.53 12.07 4.02
N GLY A 70 3.73 11.01 4.80
CA GLY A 70 4.31 11.07 6.15
C GLY A 70 3.39 11.69 7.21
N LEU A 71 2.13 12.00 6.88
CA LEU A 71 1.16 12.56 7.82
C LEU A 71 0.90 11.64 9.00
N ALA A 72 0.84 10.32 8.77
CA ALA A 72 0.69 9.33 9.84
C ALA A 72 1.75 9.51 10.94
N ARG A 73 3.01 9.71 10.54
CA ARG A 73 4.12 9.95 11.47
C ARG A 73 4.09 11.34 12.08
N ALA A 74 3.75 12.35 11.30
CA ALA A 74 3.69 13.74 11.79
C ALA A 74 2.62 13.92 12.87
N LEU A 75 1.45 13.30 12.69
CA LEU A 75 0.29 13.44 13.57
C LEU A 75 0.31 12.45 14.74
N HIS A 76 0.68 11.20 14.49
CA HIS A 76 0.56 10.11 15.48
C HIS A 76 1.92 9.50 15.88
N ARG A 77 3.03 10.14 15.50
CA ARG A 77 4.40 9.68 15.74
C ARG A 77 4.68 8.32 15.09
N ALA A 78 5.84 7.76 15.40
CA ALA A 78 6.26 6.46 14.86
C ALA A 78 5.28 5.32 15.19
N GLU A 79 4.63 5.38 16.35
CA GLU A 79 3.72 4.32 16.78
C GLU A 79 2.42 4.30 15.98
N GLY A 80 1.80 5.47 15.74
CA GLY A 80 0.62 5.54 14.89
C GLY A 80 0.93 5.18 13.43
N GLU A 81 2.07 5.60 12.90
CA GLU A 81 2.55 5.16 11.58
C GLU A 81 2.64 3.63 11.50
N ARG A 82 3.23 2.98 12.52
CA ARG A 82 3.35 1.52 12.59
C ARG A 82 1.97 0.83 12.60
N ILE A 83 1.02 1.36 13.37
CA ILE A 83 -0.35 0.82 13.46
C ILE A 83 -1.07 0.95 12.12
N LEU A 84 -1.05 2.15 11.51
CA LEU A 84 -1.70 2.39 10.22
C LEU A 84 -1.05 1.60 9.08
N MET A 85 0.27 1.42 9.10
CA MET A 85 0.98 0.53 8.17
C MET A 85 0.55 -0.93 8.35
N GLY A 86 0.36 -1.38 9.60
CA GLY A 86 -0.17 -2.71 9.90
C GLY A 86 -1.59 -2.92 9.38
N LEU A 87 -2.45 -1.90 9.47
CA LEU A 87 -3.78 -1.92 8.89
C LEU A 87 -3.73 -1.93 7.36
N PHE A 88 -2.91 -1.08 6.76
CA PHE A 88 -2.73 -1.00 5.30
C PHE A 88 -2.32 -2.35 4.71
N ARG A 89 -1.39 -3.07 5.35
CA ARG A 89 -0.98 -4.42 4.92
C ARG A 89 -2.10 -5.47 4.92
N ARG A 90 -3.21 -5.22 5.63
CA ARG A 90 -4.37 -6.10 5.65
C ARG A 90 -5.35 -5.81 4.51
N THR A 91 -5.24 -4.67 3.83
CA THR A 91 -6.03 -4.34 2.63
C THR A 91 -5.58 -5.16 1.42
N GLU A 92 -6.43 -5.30 0.40
CA GLU A 92 -6.09 -6.03 -0.82
C GLU A 92 -4.83 -5.46 -1.50
N VAL A 93 -4.71 -4.14 -1.65
CA VAL A 93 -3.49 -3.55 -2.24
C VAL A 93 -2.26 -3.77 -1.35
N GLY A 94 -2.39 -3.67 -0.03
CA GLY A 94 -1.30 -4.00 0.88
C GLY A 94 -0.83 -5.45 0.76
N GLN A 95 -1.77 -6.39 0.57
CA GLN A 95 -1.47 -7.80 0.35
C GLN A 95 -0.82 -8.04 -1.02
N ASN A 96 -1.30 -7.39 -2.07
CA ASN A 96 -0.71 -7.49 -3.41
C ASN A 96 0.74 -7.00 -3.42
N ILE A 97 1.01 -5.84 -2.80
CA ILE A 97 2.37 -5.30 -2.66
C ILE A 97 3.26 -6.27 -1.88
N ALA A 98 2.75 -6.90 -0.82
CA ALA A 98 3.52 -7.89 -0.07
C ALA A 98 3.90 -9.11 -0.93
N GLN A 99 2.99 -9.60 -1.77
CA GLN A 99 3.24 -10.71 -2.70
C GLN A 99 4.24 -10.34 -3.80
N GLU A 100 4.14 -9.12 -4.34
CA GLU A 100 5.10 -8.58 -5.31
C GLU A 100 6.50 -8.48 -4.70
N LEU A 101 6.61 -7.98 -3.46
CA LEU A 101 7.87 -7.90 -2.73
C LEU A 101 8.45 -9.29 -2.41
N GLU A 102 7.62 -10.28 -2.09
CA GLU A 102 8.08 -11.66 -1.90
C GLU A 102 8.69 -12.22 -3.20
N SER A 103 8.01 -12.01 -4.33
CA SER A 103 8.48 -12.44 -5.65
C SER A 103 9.80 -11.75 -6.04
N LEU A 104 9.88 -10.43 -5.80
CA LEU A 104 11.10 -9.66 -5.99
C LEU A 104 12.26 -10.17 -5.12
N ASN A 105 12.02 -10.39 -3.83
CA ASN A 105 13.04 -10.89 -2.91
C ASN A 105 13.50 -12.30 -3.26
N LYS A 106 12.62 -13.15 -3.79
CA LYS A 106 12.99 -14.47 -4.29
C LYS A 106 13.93 -14.36 -5.50
N ALA A 107 13.63 -13.47 -6.44
CA ALA A 107 14.48 -13.23 -7.61
C ALA A 107 15.85 -12.66 -7.22
N LEU A 108 15.86 -11.63 -6.35
CA LEU A 108 17.11 -11.07 -5.81
C LEU A 108 17.90 -12.10 -4.99
N GLY A 109 17.21 -12.97 -4.27
CA GLY A 109 17.83 -14.06 -3.50
C GLY A 109 18.53 -15.09 -4.39
N ALA A 110 18.05 -15.31 -5.61
CA ALA A 110 18.68 -16.19 -6.59
C ALA A 110 20.02 -15.64 -7.10
N MET A 111 20.20 -14.31 -7.10
CA MET A 111 21.46 -13.65 -7.46
C MET A 111 22.54 -13.74 -6.37
N ARG A 112 22.20 -14.24 -5.18
CA ARG A 112 23.10 -14.21 -4.02
C ARG A 112 24.34 -15.07 -4.27
N GLY A 113 25.50 -14.43 -4.14
CA GLY A 113 26.81 -15.10 -4.30
C GLY A 113 27.31 -15.12 -5.76
N GLN A 114 26.50 -14.65 -6.71
CA GLN A 114 26.92 -14.46 -8.09
C GLN A 114 27.69 -13.13 -8.23
N THR A 115 28.62 -13.09 -9.17
CA THR A 115 29.34 -11.84 -9.51
C THR A 115 28.46 -11.02 -10.45
N VAL A 116 28.13 -9.79 -10.04
CA VAL A 116 27.43 -8.84 -10.90
C VAL A 116 28.36 -8.39 -12.02
N GLN A 117 27.94 -8.61 -13.27
CA GLN A 117 28.68 -8.23 -14.47
C GLN A 117 28.29 -6.81 -14.93
N ALA A 118 27.01 -6.46 -14.85
CA ALA A 118 26.52 -5.13 -15.19
C ALA A 118 25.34 -4.70 -14.32
N ILE A 119 25.28 -3.39 -14.04
CA ILE A 119 24.10 -2.73 -13.49
C ILE A 119 23.83 -1.50 -14.36
N GLN A 120 22.62 -1.41 -14.90
CA GLN A 120 22.21 -0.31 -15.75
C GLN A 120 20.89 0.27 -15.28
N ALA A 121 20.80 1.59 -15.21
CA ALA A 121 19.55 2.29 -14.98
C ALA A 121 19.15 3.05 -16.25
N SER A 122 17.91 2.88 -16.69
CA SER A 122 17.33 3.63 -17.80
C SER A 122 15.98 4.21 -17.40
N MET A 123 15.55 5.29 -18.04
CA MET A 123 14.22 5.86 -17.83
C MET A 123 13.28 5.29 -18.89
N ARG A 124 12.20 4.63 -18.47
CA ARG A 124 11.14 4.16 -19.38
C ARG A 124 10.14 5.28 -19.68
N LEU A 125 9.71 5.97 -18.62
CA LEU A 125 8.81 7.12 -18.63
C LEU A 125 9.23 8.07 -17.50
N PRO A 126 8.83 9.36 -17.51
CA PRO A 126 9.08 10.25 -16.38
C PRO A 126 8.60 9.63 -15.06
N GLY A 127 9.51 9.52 -14.08
CA GLY A 127 9.22 8.91 -12.77
C GLY A 127 9.14 7.37 -12.77
N THR A 128 9.41 6.71 -13.90
CA THR A 128 9.48 5.25 -14.03
C THR A 128 10.84 4.85 -14.62
N TYR A 129 11.65 4.18 -13.82
CA TYR A 129 13.00 3.74 -14.18
C TYR A 129 13.05 2.23 -14.30
N LEU A 130 13.88 1.74 -15.21
CA LEU A 130 14.26 0.34 -15.30
C LEU A 130 15.65 0.18 -14.70
N ILE A 131 15.83 -0.80 -13.82
CA ILE A 131 17.14 -1.25 -13.36
C ILE A 131 17.37 -2.65 -13.90
N HIS A 132 18.36 -2.80 -14.77
CA HIS A 132 18.82 -4.08 -15.28
C HIS A 132 20.05 -4.51 -14.47
N ILE A 133 20.05 -5.74 -13.97
CA ILE A 133 21.16 -6.36 -13.26
C ILE A 133 21.51 -7.65 -13.98
N GLU A 134 22.76 -7.79 -14.36
CA GLU A 134 23.28 -8.96 -15.08
C GLU A 134 24.35 -9.65 -14.26
N THR A 135 24.30 -10.98 -14.26
CA THR A 135 25.29 -11.89 -13.68
C THR A 135 25.68 -12.94 -14.71
N GLU A 136 26.60 -13.82 -14.37
CA GLU A 136 26.95 -14.94 -15.25
C GLU A 136 25.80 -15.96 -15.46
N GLU A 137 24.85 -16.04 -14.52
CA GLU A 137 23.81 -17.07 -14.49
C GLU A 137 22.38 -16.54 -14.69
N MET A 138 22.19 -15.21 -14.67
CA MET A 138 20.87 -14.60 -14.85
C MET A 138 20.92 -13.10 -15.14
N ASP A 139 19.86 -12.62 -15.77
CA ASP A 139 19.51 -11.21 -15.89
C ASP A 139 18.19 -10.90 -15.19
N LEU A 140 18.09 -9.70 -14.62
CA LEU A 140 16.94 -9.25 -13.84
C LEU A 140 16.62 -7.81 -14.20
N THR A 141 15.38 -7.56 -14.61
CA THR A 141 14.88 -6.20 -14.85
C THR A 141 13.87 -5.82 -13.79
N LEU A 142 14.11 -4.70 -13.12
CA LEU A 142 13.23 -4.09 -12.13
C LEU A 142 12.60 -2.81 -12.69
N VAL A 143 11.34 -2.56 -12.37
CA VAL A 143 10.75 -1.23 -12.50
C VAL A 143 10.76 -0.55 -11.14
N VAL A 144 11.26 0.69 -11.11
CA VAL A 144 11.20 1.58 -9.95
C VAL A 144 10.32 2.77 -10.30
N SER A 145 9.26 2.96 -9.54
CA SER A 145 8.31 4.07 -9.70
C SER A 145 7.81 4.59 -8.35
N ARG A 146 6.86 5.52 -8.37
CA ARG A 146 6.24 6.07 -7.16
C ARG A 146 5.46 5.01 -6.38
N GLU A 147 4.94 4.02 -7.08
CA GLU A 147 4.17 2.91 -6.52
C GLU A 147 5.08 1.86 -5.83
N GLY A 148 6.38 1.89 -6.10
CA GLY A 148 7.37 1.03 -5.47
C GLY A 148 8.37 0.42 -6.44
N VAL A 149 8.96 -0.70 -6.02
CA VAL A 149 9.88 -1.51 -6.83
C VAL A 149 9.20 -2.82 -7.18
N ARG A 150 9.11 -3.14 -8.47
CA ARG A 150 8.54 -4.39 -8.95
C ARG A 150 9.49 -5.12 -9.90
N LEU A 151 9.34 -6.44 -9.96
CA LEU A 151 10.05 -7.28 -10.91
C LEU A 151 9.34 -7.21 -12.28
N GLU A 152 10.06 -6.81 -13.32
CA GLU A 152 9.54 -6.79 -14.71
C GLU A 152 9.85 -8.10 -15.43
N SER A 153 11.10 -8.58 -15.32
CA SER A 153 11.52 -9.85 -15.95
C SER A 153 12.70 -10.49 -15.21
N VAL A 154 12.82 -11.80 -15.38
CA VAL A 154 13.97 -12.63 -14.99
C VAL A 154 14.33 -13.51 -16.18
N GLY A 155 15.59 -13.50 -16.59
CA GLY A 155 16.16 -14.41 -17.58
C GLY A 155 17.27 -15.26 -16.96
N VAL A 156 17.48 -16.46 -17.52
CA VAL A 156 18.51 -17.45 -17.14
C VAL A 156 19.20 -17.90 -18.41
#